data_AF-A0A2N5KUG6-F1
#
_entry.id   AF-A0A2N5KUG6-F1
#
_cell.length_a   1.000
_cell.length_b   1.000
_cell.length_c   1.000
_cell.angle_alpha   90.00
_cell.angle_beta   90.00
_cell.angle_gamma   90.00
#
_symmetry.space_group_name_H-M   'P 1'
#
loop_
_entity.id
_entity.type
_entity.pdbx_description
1 polymer ?
#
loop_
_entity_poly.entity_id
_entity_poly.type
_entity_poly.pdbx_seq_one_letter_code
_entity_poly.pdbx_strand_id
1 'polypeptide(L)'
;MRTGEEDVIVARTKTAQVPEVGAEAPEFNLPSAQGGQLRLSMRTARGPVILVFYSDGAEEDTRYFAELAQKEDEINMAGGTVVGIGVFEPDDARDFVRKTGLKSYVLYDYARSATRAYGLLEGSRKSGEHARPAAFVIGGDHKITHAWVGERPEPAELLAKISELTGLPRPAEEPEEAGDGEEKAAAKPPKKAPEGAPDGAADGGAEKPKKMSAEERERIKAERRAARAEGKSLKQPGAAAGGAEGRGEAPATERKRLSPEEREKRRAERRAAREAGGAGEAPKPEAGGDAKDGPKDNPRGDAGEAGGEG
;
A
#
# COMPACT_ATOMS: atom_id res chain seq x y z
N MET A 1 -35.18 -34.09 36.84
CA MET A 1 -35.14 -33.13 35.71
C MET A 1 -33.71 -32.66 35.56
N ARG A 2 -32.93 -33.27 34.66
CA ARG A 2 -31.61 -32.78 34.26
C ARG A 2 -31.81 -32.17 32.89
N THR A 3 -31.90 -30.84 32.85
CA THR A 3 -32.05 -30.07 31.62
C THR A 3 -30.74 -30.19 30.84
N GLY A 4 -30.84 -30.70 29.61
CA GLY A 4 -29.74 -30.78 28.68
C GLY A 4 -29.21 -29.38 28.39
N GLU A 5 -27.92 -29.20 28.62
CA GLU A 5 -27.14 -28.08 28.14
C GLU A 5 -27.10 -28.22 26.62
N GLU A 6 -27.86 -27.37 25.94
CA GLU A 6 -27.93 -27.32 24.48
C GLU A 6 -26.57 -26.82 23.96
N ASP A 7 -25.87 -27.72 23.27
CA ASP A 7 -24.61 -27.49 22.59
C ASP A 7 -24.82 -26.48 21.44
N VAL A 8 -24.78 -25.19 21.77
CA VAL A 8 -24.73 -24.12 20.77
C VAL A 8 -23.29 -24.04 20.26
N ILE A 9 -22.99 -24.81 19.22
CA ILE A 9 -21.78 -24.63 18.40
C ILE A 9 -21.91 -23.30 17.65
N VAL A 10 -21.62 -22.19 18.35
CA VAL A 10 -21.22 -20.96 17.69
C VAL A 10 -19.82 -21.25 17.15
N ALA A 11 -19.69 -21.36 15.83
CA ALA A 11 -18.40 -21.35 15.17
C ALA A 11 -17.66 -20.05 15.56
N ARG A 12 -16.85 -20.11 16.62
CA ARG A 12 -15.84 -19.11 16.91
C ARG A 12 -14.89 -19.16 15.73
N THR A 13 -14.96 -18.17 14.84
CA THR A 13 -13.89 -18.00 13.85
C THR A 13 -12.64 -17.71 14.66
N LYS A 14 -11.83 -18.73 14.89
CA LYS A 14 -10.65 -18.69 15.75
C LYS A 14 -9.74 -17.61 15.19
N THR A 15 -9.56 -16.51 15.93
CA THR A 15 -8.50 -15.54 15.63
C THR A 15 -7.18 -16.32 15.59
N ALA A 16 -6.32 -16.01 14.62
CA ALA A 16 -5.01 -16.67 14.54
C ALA A 16 -4.20 -16.40 15.82
N GLN A 17 -3.15 -17.18 16.04
CA GLN A 17 -2.18 -16.81 17.08
C GLN A 17 -1.40 -15.59 16.60
N VAL A 18 -0.97 -14.77 17.55
CA VAL A 18 -0.06 -13.64 17.26
C VAL A 18 1.23 -14.20 16.66
N PRO A 19 1.69 -13.69 15.51
CA PRO A 19 2.96 -14.10 14.93
C PRO A 19 4.15 -13.83 15.86
N GLU A 20 5.04 -14.82 16.00
CA GLU A 20 6.25 -14.71 16.82
C GLU A 20 7.40 -14.06 16.04
N VAL A 21 8.38 -13.54 16.77
CA VAL A 21 9.63 -13.04 16.18
C VAL A 21 10.36 -14.17 15.46
N GLY A 22 10.85 -13.90 14.24
CA GLY A 22 11.48 -14.84 13.33
C GLY A 22 10.51 -15.54 12.37
N ALA A 23 9.20 -15.51 12.66
CA ALA A 23 8.18 -16.06 11.78
C ALA A 23 7.98 -15.21 10.51
N GLU A 24 7.43 -15.81 9.46
CA GLU A 24 6.95 -15.06 8.30
C GLU A 24 5.76 -14.18 8.70
N ALA A 25 5.79 -12.92 8.26
CA ALA A 25 4.70 -12.00 8.51
C ALA A 25 3.44 -12.45 7.72
N PRO A 26 2.25 -12.52 8.34
CA PRO A 26 1.03 -12.81 7.61
C PRO A 26 0.79 -11.80 6.47
N GLU A 27 0.56 -12.32 5.27
CA GLU A 27 0.33 -11.51 4.07
C GLU A 27 -1.05 -10.84 4.10
N PHE A 28 -1.11 -9.62 3.56
CA PHE A 28 -2.36 -8.91 3.31
C PHE A 28 -2.23 -8.02 2.08
N ASN A 29 -3.38 -7.63 1.54
CA ASN A 29 -3.46 -6.60 0.51
C ASN A 29 -4.65 -5.70 0.84
N LEU A 30 -4.38 -4.55 1.43
CA LEU A 30 -5.41 -3.65 1.95
C LEU A 30 -5.40 -2.30 1.23
N PRO A 31 -6.58 -1.66 1.11
CA PRO A 31 -6.66 -0.31 0.58
C PRO A 31 -6.08 0.73 1.54
N SER A 32 -5.49 1.78 0.98
CA SER A 32 -4.93 2.92 1.73
C SER A 32 -5.90 4.10 1.73
N ALA A 33 -6.00 4.81 2.85
CA ALA A 33 -6.77 6.04 2.99
C ALA A 33 -6.20 7.18 2.12
N GLN A 34 -4.89 7.17 1.89
CA GLN A 34 -4.19 8.06 0.95
C GLN A 34 -4.37 7.64 -0.52
N GLY A 35 -5.06 6.53 -0.78
CA GLY A 35 -5.34 6.00 -2.11
C GLY A 35 -4.47 4.80 -2.51
N GLY A 36 -4.97 4.00 -3.46
CA GLY A 36 -4.33 2.76 -3.89
C GLY A 36 -4.50 1.61 -2.90
N GLN A 37 -3.65 0.59 -3.03
CA GLN A 37 -3.59 -0.59 -2.17
C GLN A 37 -2.14 -0.89 -1.81
N LEU A 38 -1.93 -1.46 -0.63
CA LEU A 38 -0.62 -1.93 -0.17
C LEU A 38 -0.69 -3.44 0.06
N ARG A 39 0.19 -4.16 -0.63
CA ARG A 39 0.50 -5.56 -0.40
C ARG A 39 1.79 -5.65 0.40
N LEU A 40 1.78 -6.40 1.51
CA LEU A 40 2.91 -6.43 2.44
C LEU A 40 4.17 -6.96 1.77
N SER A 41 4.09 -8.08 1.04
CA SER A 41 5.24 -8.69 0.35
C SER A 41 5.94 -7.75 -0.63
N MET A 42 5.16 -6.94 -1.37
CA MET A 42 5.70 -5.95 -2.29
C MET A 42 6.38 -4.78 -1.58
N ARG A 43 5.96 -4.49 -0.34
CA ARG A 43 6.51 -3.41 0.46
C ARG A 43 7.79 -3.86 1.17
N THR A 44 7.79 -5.05 1.77
CA THR A 44 8.98 -5.62 2.44
C THR A 44 10.11 -5.87 1.44
N ALA A 45 9.80 -6.29 0.21
CA ALA A 45 10.81 -6.43 -0.85
C ALA A 45 11.57 -5.12 -1.19
N ARG A 46 11.08 -3.96 -0.74
CA ARG A 46 11.72 -2.65 -0.94
C ARG A 46 12.41 -2.10 0.30
N GLY A 47 12.30 -2.77 1.44
CA GLY A 47 12.87 -2.33 2.71
C GLY A 47 11.99 -2.71 3.90
N PRO A 48 12.52 -2.59 5.14
CA PRO A 48 11.78 -2.92 6.35
C PRO A 48 10.47 -2.13 6.50
N VAL A 49 9.50 -2.76 7.15
CA VAL A 49 8.17 -2.18 7.40
C VAL A 49 7.90 -2.14 8.89
N ILE A 50 7.53 -0.97 9.39
CA ILE A 50 6.93 -0.80 10.71
C ILE A 50 5.42 -0.92 10.51
N LEU A 51 4.83 -1.98 11.02
CA LEU A 51 3.40 -2.25 10.96
C LEU A 51 2.77 -1.93 12.31
N VAL A 52 1.87 -0.96 12.38
CA VAL A 52 1.22 -0.52 13.62
C VAL A 52 -0.28 -0.73 13.53
N PHE A 53 -0.83 -1.59 14.38
CA PHE A 53 -2.27 -1.74 14.56
C PHE A 53 -2.77 -0.77 15.62
N TYR A 54 -3.89 -0.13 15.32
CA TYR A 54 -4.54 0.83 16.23
C TYR A 54 -6.00 0.47 16.45
N SER A 55 -6.51 0.89 17.61
CA SER A 55 -7.79 0.46 18.18
C SER A 55 -8.97 1.18 17.53
N ASP A 56 -9.45 2.26 18.15
CA ASP A 56 -10.64 3.00 17.73
C ASP A 56 -10.29 4.37 17.10
N GLY A 57 -9.00 4.70 17.01
CA GLY A 57 -8.56 5.96 16.42
C GLY A 57 -8.87 7.17 17.31
N ALA A 58 -9.11 6.94 18.61
CA ALA A 58 -9.33 7.99 19.60
C ALA A 58 -8.03 8.76 19.92
N GLU A 59 -8.01 9.50 21.02
CA GLU A 59 -6.95 10.44 21.37
C GLU A 59 -5.57 9.78 21.51
N GLU A 60 -5.50 8.61 22.17
CA GLU A 60 -4.23 7.90 22.35
C GLU A 60 -3.63 7.45 21.01
N ASP A 61 -4.45 6.85 20.14
CA ASP A 61 -4.04 6.46 18.80
C ASP A 61 -3.63 7.68 17.96
N THR A 62 -4.40 8.76 18.04
CA THR A 62 -4.11 9.99 17.31
C THR A 62 -2.79 10.60 17.75
N ARG A 63 -2.52 10.66 19.07
CA ARG A 63 -1.27 11.18 19.62
C ARG A 63 -0.08 10.32 19.18
N TYR A 64 -0.17 9.00 19.35
CA TYR A 64 0.88 8.08 18.97
C TYR A 64 1.26 8.21 17.49
N PHE A 65 0.25 8.24 16.61
CA PHE A 65 0.49 8.37 15.16
C PHE A 65 0.98 9.77 14.76
N ALA A 66 0.61 10.82 15.48
CA ALA A 66 1.17 12.15 15.27
C ALA A 66 2.65 12.22 15.64
N GLU A 67 3.07 11.58 16.72
CA GLU A 67 4.48 11.45 17.09
C GLU A 67 5.24 10.58 16.08
N LEU A 68 4.63 9.50 15.61
CA LEU A 68 5.20 8.66 14.56
C LEU A 68 5.36 9.43 13.24
N ALA A 69 4.42 10.32 12.90
CA ALA A 69 4.51 11.21 11.75
C ALA A 69 5.69 12.20 11.85
N GLN A 70 6.06 12.63 13.07
CA GLN A 70 7.25 13.47 13.28
C GLN A 70 8.56 12.71 13.01
N LYS A 71 8.57 11.39 13.24
CA LYS A 71 9.72 10.51 12.98
C LYS A 71 9.74 9.87 11.60
N GLU A 72 8.68 10.03 10.84
CA GLU A 72 8.48 9.38 9.56
C GLU A 72 9.62 9.67 8.56
N ASP A 73 10.05 10.93 8.47
CA ASP A 73 11.11 11.31 7.52
C ASP A 73 12.46 10.66 7.90
N GLU A 74 12.78 10.56 9.20
CA GLU A 74 13.97 9.85 9.71
C GLU A 74 13.89 8.34 9.44
N ILE A 75 12.72 7.73 9.67
CA ILE A 75 12.47 6.31 9.39
C ILE A 75 12.65 6.02 7.90
N ASN A 76 12.12 6.88 7.03
CA ASN A 76 12.25 6.76 5.58
C ASN A 76 13.72 6.88 5.14
N MET A 77 14.48 7.80 5.73
CA MET A 77 15.94 7.91 5.49
C MET A 77 16.71 6.69 5.99
N ALA A 78 16.25 6.05 7.06
CA ALA A 78 16.78 4.77 7.53
C ALA A 78 16.34 3.57 6.66
N GLY A 79 15.57 3.79 5.59
CA GLY A 79 15.10 2.74 4.67
C GLY A 79 13.84 1.99 5.14
N GLY A 80 13.24 2.42 6.25
CA GLY A 80 11.98 1.89 6.76
C GLY A 80 10.76 2.49 6.07
N THR A 81 9.59 1.92 6.33
CA THR A 81 8.29 2.51 5.96
C THR A 81 7.28 2.26 7.05
N VAL A 82 6.53 3.29 7.45
CA VAL A 82 5.45 3.19 8.43
C VAL A 82 4.13 2.81 7.75
N VAL A 83 3.44 1.82 8.32
CA VAL A 83 2.11 1.38 7.87
C VAL A 83 1.19 1.24 9.08
N GLY A 84 0.20 2.12 9.19
CA GLY A 84 -0.90 1.99 10.14
C GLY A 84 -2.01 1.09 9.61
N ILE A 85 -2.60 0.24 10.45
CA ILE A 85 -3.78 -0.57 10.12
C ILE A 85 -4.82 -0.45 11.22
N GLY A 86 -6.06 -0.16 10.84
CA GLY A 86 -7.19 -0.19 11.76
C GLY A 86 -8.45 -0.77 11.11
N VAL A 87 -9.40 -1.20 11.94
CA VAL A 87 -10.71 -1.72 11.49
C VAL A 87 -11.66 -0.53 11.29
N PHE A 88 -11.57 0.11 10.12
CA PHE A 88 -12.32 1.33 9.82
C PHE A 88 -12.99 1.28 8.44
N GLU A 89 -13.99 2.14 8.28
CA GLU A 89 -14.50 2.53 6.96
C GLU A 89 -13.51 3.51 6.27
N PRO A 90 -13.60 3.67 4.94
CA PRO A 90 -12.68 4.53 4.20
C PRO A 90 -12.66 5.99 4.67
N ASP A 91 -13.81 6.54 5.07
CA ASP A 91 -13.91 7.95 5.49
C ASP A 91 -13.28 8.19 6.86
N ASP A 92 -13.51 7.30 7.82
CA ASP A 92 -12.86 7.35 9.14
C ASP A 92 -11.33 7.26 9.02
N ALA A 93 -10.84 6.37 8.15
CA ALA A 93 -9.42 6.24 7.91
C ALA A 93 -8.82 7.52 7.28
N ARG A 94 -9.55 8.21 6.39
CA ARG A 94 -9.12 9.52 5.84
C ARG A 94 -9.15 10.62 6.89
N ASP A 95 -10.13 10.61 7.80
CA ASP A 95 -10.15 11.52 8.94
C ASP A 95 -8.94 11.28 9.85
N PHE A 96 -8.61 10.01 10.12
CA PHE A 96 -7.43 9.64 10.91
C PHE A 96 -6.12 10.14 10.29
N VAL A 97 -5.94 9.98 8.98
CA VAL A 97 -4.79 10.54 8.25
C VAL A 97 -4.70 12.06 8.44
N ARG A 98 -5.83 12.77 8.33
CA ARG A 98 -5.87 14.23 8.48
C ARG A 98 -5.51 14.67 9.90
N LYS A 99 -5.95 13.94 10.93
CA LYS A 99 -5.68 14.24 12.34
C LYS A 99 -4.22 13.99 12.72
N THR A 100 -3.63 12.91 12.21
CA THR A 100 -2.28 12.46 12.59
C THR A 100 -1.18 13.10 11.75
N GLY A 101 -1.48 13.49 10.51
CA GLY A 101 -0.48 14.04 9.59
C GLY A 101 0.49 13.01 9.03
N LEU A 102 0.26 11.71 9.25
CA LEU A 102 1.10 10.64 8.71
C LEU A 102 1.06 10.63 7.17
N LYS A 103 2.22 10.80 6.54
CA LYS A 103 2.33 10.93 5.07
C LYS A 103 2.41 9.57 4.36
N SER A 104 2.83 8.52 5.07
CA SER A 104 3.01 7.15 4.57
C SER A 104 1.66 6.46 4.36
N TYR A 105 1.42 5.29 4.96
CA TYR A 105 0.25 4.48 4.69
C TYR A 105 -0.60 4.34 5.95
N VAL A 106 -1.88 4.70 5.82
CA VAL A 106 -2.93 4.27 6.76
C VAL A 106 -3.88 3.38 5.97
N LEU A 107 -3.90 2.09 6.31
CA LEU A 107 -4.73 1.09 5.67
C LEU A 107 -5.98 0.85 6.52
N TYR A 108 -7.10 0.59 5.84
CA TYR A 108 -8.34 0.24 6.51
C TYR A 108 -8.69 -1.23 6.23
N ASP A 109 -8.74 -2.03 7.29
CA ASP A 109 -9.07 -3.46 7.24
C ASP A 109 -10.57 -3.68 7.48
N TYR A 110 -11.39 -3.22 6.53
CA TYR A 110 -12.84 -3.33 6.60
C TYR A 110 -13.32 -4.78 6.82
N ALA A 111 -12.63 -5.74 6.19
CA ALA A 111 -12.95 -7.16 6.29
C ALA A 111 -12.36 -7.84 7.54
N ARG A 112 -11.57 -7.12 8.36
CA ARG A 112 -10.89 -7.61 9.57
C ARG A 112 -9.95 -8.78 9.28
N SER A 113 -9.53 -8.90 8.03
CA SER A 113 -8.79 -10.03 7.50
C SER A 113 -7.34 -10.03 7.97
N ALA A 114 -6.68 -8.87 7.90
CA ALA A 114 -5.31 -8.70 8.39
C ALA A 114 -5.29 -8.73 9.92
N THR A 115 -6.18 -8.00 10.58
CA THR A 115 -6.28 -7.97 12.05
C THR A 115 -6.51 -9.37 12.62
N ARG A 116 -7.34 -10.21 11.96
CA ARG A 116 -7.53 -11.61 12.35
C ARG A 116 -6.32 -12.49 12.06
N ALA A 117 -5.66 -12.29 10.93
CA ALA A 117 -4.45 -13.04 10.55
C ALA A 117 -3.28 -12.78 11.51
N TYR A 118 -3.20 -11.58 12.08
CA TYR A 118 -2.21 -11.21 13.10
C TYR A 118 -2.64 -11.58 14.53
N GLY A 119 -3.82 -12.17 14.74
CA GLY A 119 -4.25 -12.56 16.08
C GLY A 119 -4.75 -11.41 16.96
N LEU A 120 -5.08 -10.26 16.37
CA LEU A 120 -5.31 -9.00 17.09
C LEU A 120 -6.77 -8.55 17.14
N LEU A 121 -7.71 -9.34 16.61
CA LEU A 121 -9.11 -8.91 16.60
C LEU A 121 -9.70 -9.05 18.01
N GLU A 122 -10.06 -7.92 18.61
CA GLU A 122 -10.68 -7.82 19.92
C GLU A 122 -12.07 -7.18 19.84
N GLY A 123 -12.81 -7.29 20.95
CA GLY A 123 -14.16 -6.77 21.07
C GLY A 123 -15.25 -7.83 20.89
N SER A 124 -16.48 -7.35 20.70
CA SER A 124 -17.67 -8.18 20.65
C SER A 124 -18.71 -7.57 19.73
N ARG A 125 -19.73 -8.36 19.36
CA ARG A 125 -20.87 -7.83 18.59
C ARG A 125 -21.59 -6.65 19.25
N LYS A 126 -21.46 -6.47 20.57
CA LYS A 126 -22.09 -5.36 21.30
C LYS A 126 -21.22 -4.11 21.37
N SER A 127 -19.90 -4.27 21.47
CA SER A 127 -18.94 -3.17 21.65
C SER A 127 -18.28 -2.72 20.35
N GLY A 128 -18.54 -3.42 19.25
CA GLY A 128 -17.73 -3.31 18.03
C GLY A 128 -16.47 -4.17 18.13
N GLU A 129 -15.96 -4.58 16.97
CA GLU A 129 -14.68 -5.27 16.85
C GLU A 129 -13.61 -4.25 16.42
N HIS A 130 -12.47 -4.27 17.09
CA HIS A 130 -11.33 -3.38 16.83
C HIS A 130 -10.03 -4.19 16.87
N ALA A 131 -8.93 -3.59 16.43
CA ALA A 131 -7.63 -4.21 16.59
C ALA A 131 -7.09 -3.92 17.99
N ARG A 132 -6.55 -4.95 18.65
CA ARG A 132 -5.67 -4.77 19.81
C ARG A 132 -4.47 -3.93 19.36
N PRO A 133 -4.11 -2.85 20.09
CA PRO A 133 -2.92 -2.08 19.78
C PRO A 133 -1.68 -2.97 19.72
N ALA A 134 -0.92 -2.86 18.63
CA ALA A 134 0.29 -3.65 18.44
C ALA A 134 1.22 -2.96 17.45
N ALA A 135 2.50 -3.30 17.53
CA ALA A 135 3.51 -2.91 16.55
C ALA A 135 4.35 -4.12 16.16
N PHE A 136 4.75 -4.18 14.89
CA PHE A 136 5.69 -5.18 14.38
C PHE A 136 6.73 -4.47 13.52
N VAL A 137 7.98 -4.88 13.64
CA VAL A 137 9.00 -4.56 12.64
C VAL A 137 9.20 -5.79 11.78
N ILE A 138 9.09 -5.61 10.47
CA ILE A 138 9.18 -6.66 9.47
C ILE A 138 10.37 -6.37 8.59
N GLY A 139 11.31 -7.31 8.50
CA GLY A 139 12.51 -7.20 7.68
C GLY A 139 12.21 -7.23 6.18
N GLY A 140 13.22 -6.92 5.38
CA GLY A 140 13.11 -6.97 3.92
C GLY A 140 12.88 -8.38 3.36
N ASP A 141 13.20 -9.39 4.16
CA ASP A 141 13.00 -10.83 3.92
C ASP A 141 11.58 -11.31 4.31
N HIS A 142 10.67 -10.39 4.66
CA HIS A 142 9.29 -10.68 5.06
C HIS A 142 9.17 -11.44 6.40
N LYS A 143 10.21 -11.42 7.24
CA LYS A 143 10.17 -11.97 8.59
C LYS A 143 9.96 -10.90 9.64
N ILE A 144 9.27 -11.26 10.71
CA ILE A 144 9.07 -10.38 11.87
C ILE A 144 10.37 -10.35 12.68
N THR A 145 10.95 -9.18 12.87
CA THR A 145 12.16 -9.00 13.68
C THR A 145 11.84 -8.53 15.10
N HIS A 146 10.76 -7.78 15.27
CA HIS A 146 10.25 -7.35 16.57
C HIS A 146 8.72 -7.34 16.59
N ALA A 147 8.14 -7.61 17.76
CA ALA A 147 6.70 -7.62 17.98
C ALA A 147 6.37 -7.08 19.37
N TRP A 148 5.39 -6.17 19.45
CA TRP A 148 4.83 -5.64 20.68
C TRP A 148 3.31 -5.70 20.59
N VAL A 149 2.64 -6.28 21.60
CA VAL A 149 1.21 -6.58 21.55
C VAL A 149 0.50 -6.18 22.83
N GLY A 150 -0.52 -5.35 22.71
CA GLY A 150 -1.21 -4.68 23.82
C GLY A 150 -0.58 -3.35 24.22
N GLU A 151 0.70 -3.17 23.92
CA GLU A 151 1.43 -1.92 24.12
C GLU A 151 2.30 -1.66 22.88
N ARG A 152 2.46 -0.39 22.54
CA ARG A 152 3.28 0.03 21.39
C ARG A 152 4.56 0.67 21.92
N PRO A 153 5.73 0.36 21.33
CA PRO A 153 6.97 1.02 21.68
C PRO A 153 6.91 2.49 21.26
N GLU A 154 7.76 3.31 21.88
CA GLU A 154 7.93 4.71 21.51
C GLU A 154 8.37 4.83 20.04
N PRO A 155 7.92 5.85 19.28
CA PRO A 155 8.34 6.05 17.88
C PRO A 155 9.86 6.12 17.68
N ALA A 156 10.60 6.62 18.66
CA ALA A 156 12.07 6.66 18.63
C ALA A 156 12.70 5.26 18.71
N GLU A 157 12.09 4.33 19.46
CA GLU A 157 12.55 2.94 19.54
C GLU A 157 12.36 2.23 18.19
N LEU A 158 11.23 2.48 17.52
CA LEU A 158 10.96 1.94 16.18
C LEU A 158 12.00 2.42 15.16
N LEU A 159 12.34 3.71 15.17
CA LEU A 159 13.43 4.24 14.36
C LEU A 159 14.75 3.53 14.66
N ALA A 160 15.12 3.40 15.92
CA ALA A 160 16.36 2.71 16.31
C ALA A 160 16.40 1.26 15.79
N LYS A 161 15.27 0.54 15.83
CA LYS A 161 15.17 -0.82 15.28
C LYS A 161 15.29 -0.87 13.77
N ILE A 162 14.71 0.08 13.04
CA ILE A 162 14.94 0.18 11.60
C ILE A 162 16.41 0.47 11.31
N SER A 163 17.01 1.41 12.03
CA SER A 163 18.41 1.77 11.85
C SER A 163 19.37 0.62 12.15
N GLU A 164 19.08 -0.17 13.18
CA GLU A 164 19.83 -1.39 13.51
C GLU A 164 19.74 -2.43 12.39
N LEU A 165 18.55 -2.59 11.78
CA LEU A 165 18.32 -3.56 10.70
C LEU A 165 18.95 -3.15 9.36
N THR A 166 18.96 -1.85 9.05
CA THR A 166 19.44 -1.35 7.75
C THR A 166 20.87 -0.82 7.79
N GLY A 167 21.39 -0.52 8.98
CA GLY A 167 22.64 0.23 9.15
C GLY A 167 22.54 1.69 8.71
N LEU A 168 21.32 2.24 8.58
CA LEU A 168 21.05 3.61 8.12
C LEU A 168 20.35 4.45 9.20
N PRO A 169 20.46 5.80 9.18
CA PRO A 169 21.28 6.59 8.28
C PRO A 169 22.76 6.32 8.56
N ARG A 170 23.57 6.18 7.50
CA ARG A 170 25.03 6.16 7.69
C ARG A 170 25.36 7.42 8.51
N PRO A 171 26.09 7.31 9.64
CA PRO A 171 26.59 8.51 10.31
C PRO A 171 27.28 9.32 9.23
N ALA A 172 26.96 10.62 9.14
CA ALA A 172 27.54 11.50 8.14
C ALA A 172 29.05 11.25 8.13
N GLU A 173 29.59 10.79 7.00
CA GLU A 173 31.01 10.94 6.73
C GLU A 173 31.27 12.42 6.98
N GLU A 174 32.00 12.72 8.05
CA GLU A 174 32.50 14.07 8.31
C GLU A 174 33.15 14.52 7.00
N PRO A 175 32.84 15.71 6.47
CA PRO A 175 33.56 16.19 5.29
C PRO A 175 35.04 16.20 5.70
N GLU A 176 35.84 15.35 5.06
CA GLU A 176 37.28 15.39 5.25
C GLU A 176 37.72 16.84 5.11
N GLU A 177 38.27 17.39 6.19
CA GLU A 177 38.87 18.69 6.17
C GLU A 177 39.83 18.73 4.99
N ALA A 178 39.57 19.68 4.08
CA ALA A 178 40.52 20.06 3.06
C ALA A 178 41.77 20.55 3.79
N GLY A 179 42.70 19.64 4.02
CA GLY A 179 43.97 19.90 4.67
C GLY A 179 44.72 20.97 3.91
N ASP A 180 44.97 22.07 4.60
CA ASP A 180 45.94 23.09 4.25
C ASP A 180 47.28 22.45 3.89
N GLY A 181 47.70 22.66 2.65
CA GLY A 181 49.02 22.31 2.14
C GLY A 181 49.66 23.54 1.49
N GLU A 182 50.22 24.44 2.29
CA GLU A 182 51.16 25.47 1.83
C GLU A 182 52.56 24.85 1.73
N GLU A 183 53.15 24.79 0.53
CA GLU A 183 54.61 24.85 0.38
C GLU A 183 55.01 25.65 -0.87
N LYS A 184 56.01 26.52 -0.66
CA LYS A 184 56.44 27.64 -1.51
C LYS A 184 57.56 27.24 -2.49
N ALA A 185 57.63 28.04 -3.56
CA ALA A 185 58.81 28.81 -4.03
C ALA A 185 59.37 28.54 -5.45
N ALA A 186 59.72 29.68 -6.07
CA ALA A 186 60.67 29.96 -7.17
C ALA A 186 60.04 30.22 -8.56
N ALA A 187 60.39 31.22 -9.38
CA ALA A 187 61.20 32.45 -9.28
C ALA A 187 60.88 33.34 -10.53
N LYS A 188 61.19 34.64 -10.43
CA LYS A 188 61.04 35.83 -11.35
C LYS A 188 61.56 35.69 -12.82
N PRO A 189 61.47 36.71 -13.75
CA PRO A 189 61.10 38.16 -13.65
C PRO A 189 60.19 38.76 -14.79
N PRO A 190 59.87 40.09 -14.75
CA PRO A 190 58.85 40.75 -15.59
C PRO A 190 59.41 41.60 -16.77
N LYS A 191 58.58 41.84 -17.80
CA LYS A 191 58.69 42.91 -18.82
C LYS A 191 57.29 43.11 -19.44
N LYS A 192 56.79 44.26 -19.90
CA LYS A 192 57.04 45.71 -19.82
C LYS A 192 55.85 46.29 -20.61
N ALA A 193 55.11 47.27 -20.10
CA ALA A 193 54.11 48.01 -20.88
C ALA A 193 54.80 48.81 -22.00
N PRO A 194 54.10 49.14 -23.10
CA PRO A 194 53.50 50.47 -23.15
C PRO A 194 52.12 50.55 -23.80
N GLU A 195 51.50 51.70 -23.54
CA GLU A 195 50.22 52.24 -23.99
C GLU A 195 49.96 52.17 -25.51
N GLY A 196 48.67 52.09 -25.85
CA GLY A 196 48.17 52.34 -27.21
C GLY A 196 46.73 51.87 -27.41
N ALA A 197 45.76 52.70 -27.05
CA ALA A 197 44.41 52.69 -27.67
C ALA A 197 44.51 53.37 -29.06
N PRO A 198 43.64 53.13 -30.07
CA PRO A 198 42.20 52.93 -29.88
C PRO A 198 41.47 51.97 -30.85
N ASP A 199 40.17 51.79 -30.55
CA ASP A 199 39.03 51.45 -31.42
C ASP A 199 39.06 50.17 -32.28
N GLY A 200 38.13 49.26 -31.98
CA GLY A 200 37.74 48.21 -32.92
C GLY A 200 36.98 47.04 -32.30
N ALA A 201 35.69 46.98 -32.60
CA ALA A 201 34.71 45.92 -32.32
C ALA A 201 35.24 44.47 -32.29
N ALA A 202 34.78 43.68 -31.31
CA ALA A 202 34.25 42.32 -31.50
C ALA A 202 33.86 41.63 -30.18
N ASP A 203 32.76 40.88 -30.27
CA ASP A 203 32.44 39.62 -29.59
C ASP A 203 32.00 39.61 -28.12
N GLY A 204 30.67 39.53 -27.96
CA GLY A 204 29.98 39.17 -26.73
C GLY A 204 30.02 37.65 -26.52
N GLY A 205 30.40 37.25 -25.31
CA GLY A 205 30.51 35.86 -24.88
C GLY A 205 29.19 35.10 -24.82
N ALA A 206 29.23 33.93 -25.47
CA ALA A 206 28.69 32.62 -25.12
C ALA A 206 27.42 32.51 -24.25
N GLU A 207 26.44 31.87 -24.88
CA GLU A 207 25.02 31.71 -24.58
C GLU A 207 24.65 30.98 -23.28
N LYS A 208 23.65 31.54 -22.58
CA LYS A 208 22.69 30.83 -21.72
C LYS A 208 21.62 30.15 -22.60
N PRO A 209 21.04 29.00 -22.20
CA PRO A 209 20.15 28.22 -23.06
C PRO A 209 18.85 28.98 -23.39
N LYS A 210 18.52 29.05 -24.68
CA LYS A 210 17.34 29.72 -25.24
C LYS A 210 16.04 29.10 -24.70
N LYS A 211 15.21 29.92 -24.04
CA LYS A 211 13.81 29.61 -23.74
C LYS A 211 13.03 29.53 -25.07
N MET A 212 12.32 28.43 -25.29
CA MET A 212 11.47 28.23 -26.48
C MET A 212 10.51 29.41 -26.69
N SER A 213 10.44 29.90 -27.93
CA SER A 213 9.50 30.93 -28.39
C SER A 213 8.06 30.48 -28.15
N ALA A 214 7.19 31.42 -27.75
CA ALA A 214 5.78 31.16 -27.49
C ALA A 214 5.05 30.59 -28.73
N GLU A 215 5.50 30.95 -29.92
CA GLU A 215 4.94 30.49 -31.19
C GLU A 215 5.25 29.00 -31.45
N GLU A 216 6.41 28.53 -31.00
CA GLU A 216 6.84 27.14 -31.15
C GLU A 216 6.10 26.21 -30.18
N ARG A 217 5.80 26.72 -28.96
CA ARG A 217 4.96 26.01 -27.98
C ARG A 217 3.52 25.86 -28.45
N GLU A 218 2.97 26.86 -29.11
CA GLU A 218 1.63 26.80 -29.70
C GLU A 218 1.56 25.80 -30.86
N ARG A 219 2.58 25.75 -31.74
CA ARG A 219 2.66 24.74 -32.81
C ARG A 219 2.71 23.32 -32.27
N ILE A 220 3.56 23.05 -31.27
CA ILE A 220 3.67 21.71 -30.66
C ILE A 220 2.36 21.31 -29.96
N LYS A 221 1.64 22.27 -29.36
CA LYS A 221 0.35 22.02 -28.71
C LYS A 221 -0.78 21.78 -29.72
N ALA A 222 -0.77 22.51 -30.84
CA ALA A 222 -1.71 22.31 -31.95
C ALA A 222 -1.50 20.94 -32.62
N GLU A 223 -0.25 20.56 -32.86
CA GLU A 223 0.11 19.26 -33.43
C GLU A 223 -0.29 18.09 -32.52
N ARG A 224 -0.04 18.21 -31.20
CA ARG A 224 -0.50 17.20 -30.22
C ARG A 224 -2.02 17.10 -30.10
N ARG A 225 -2.75 18.18 -30.35
CA ARG A 225 -4.22 18.18 -30.35
C ARG A 225 -4.77 17.53 -31.62
N ALA A 226 -4.14 17.77 -32.77
CA ALA A 226 -4.46 17.11 -34.03
C ALA A 226 -4.20 15.60 -33.96
N ALA A 227 -3.05 15.19 -33.43
CA ALA A 227 -2.71 13.76 -33.25
C ALA A 227 -3.67 13.01 -32.31
N ARG A 228 -4.27 13.70 -31.33
CA ARG A 228 -5.31 13.13 -30.44
C ARG A 228 -6.68 13.05 -31.11
N ALA A 229 -6.99 13.94 -32.04
CA ALA A 229 -8.24 13.90 -32.80
C ALA A 229 -8.25 12.76 -33.83
N GLU A 230 -7.09 12.37 -34.36
CA GLU A 230 -6.95 11.27 -35.33
C GLU A 230 -6.71 9.87 -34.69
N GLY A 231 -6.77 9.75 -33.36
CA GLY A 231 -6.75 8.45 -32.68
C GLY A 231 -5.45 7.64 -32.80
N LYS A 232 -4.32 8.26 -33.19
CA LYS A 232 -3.03 7.56 -33.34
C LYS A 232 -2.18 7.71 -32.06
N SER A 233 -2.18 6.69 -31.20
CA SER A 233 -1.18 6.59 -30.12
C SER A 233 0.12 6.01 -30.68
N LEU A 234 1.16 6.83 -30.76
CA LEU A 234 2.53 6.37 -31.06
C LEU A 234 3.21 5.94 -29.76
N LYS A 235 3.42 4.64 -29.63
CA LYS A 235 4.31 4.00 -28.66
C LYS A 235 5.73 4.04 -29.23
N GLN A 236 6.68 4.61 -28.48
CA GLN A 236 8.10 4.56 -28.84
C GLN A 236 8.63 3.11 -28.80
N PRO A 237 9.42 2.66 -29.79
CA PRO A 237 10.13 1.40 -29.73
C PRO A 237 11.58 1.61 -29.25
N GLY A 238 12.04 0.75 -28.35
CA GLY A 238 13.44 0.69 -27.94
C GLY A 238 13.76 -0.62 -27.22
N ALA A 239 14.59 -1.43 -27.87
CA ALA A 239 15.27 -2.66 -27.42
C ALA A 239 14.48 -3.99 -27.40
N ALA A 240 14.57 -4.72 -28.53
CA ALA A 240 14.63 -6.19 -28.60
C ALA A 240 16.09 -6.62 -28.31
N ALA A 241 16.51 -7.85 -27.98
CA ALA A 241 15.93 -9.20 -27.91
C ALA A 241 16.86 -10.10 -27.08
N GLY A 242 16.37 -11.24 -26.59
CA GLY A 242 17.23 -12.37 -26.19
C GLY A 242 16.52 -13.53 -25.47
N GLY A 243 16.16 -14.59 -26.22
CA GLY A 243 16.30 -15.97 -25.74
C GLY A 243 15.07 -16.76 -25.23
N ALA A 244 14.41 -17.45 -26.15
CA ALA A 244 13.93 -18.85 -26.11
C ALA A 244 13.16 -19.46 -24.90
N GLU A 245 11.88 -19.76 -25.18
CA GLU A 245 11.14 -21.03 -25.00
C GLU A 245 11.22 -21.87 -23.71
N GLY A 246 10.05 -22.04 -23.07
CA GLY A 246 9.74 -23.12 -22.13
C GLY A 246 8.24 -23.15 -21.81
N ARG A 247 7.59 -24.29 -22.08
CA ARG A 247 6.15 -24.53 -22.20
C ARG A 247 5.39 -24.50 -20.85
N GLY A 248 4.08 -24.22 -20.92
CA GLY A 248 3.13 -24.52 -19.83
C GLY A 248 1.75 -23.89 -20.04
N GLU A 249 0.90 -24.55 -20.83
CA GLU A 249 -0.48 -24.14 -21.15
C GLU A 249 -1.47 -24.72 -20.12
N ALA A 250 -2.36 -23.88 -19.57
CA ALA A 250 -3.65 -24.27 -18.97
C ALA A 250 -4.61 -23.04 -18.99
N PRO A 251 -5.92 -23.24 -19.17
CA PRO A 251 -6.73 -22.34 -19.99
C PRO A 251 -7.29 -21.12 -19.24
N ALA A 252 -7.14 -19.95 -19.86
CA ALA A 252 -7.85 -18.74 -19.47
C ALA A 252 -9.27 -18.75 -20.07
N THR A 253 -10.28 -18.75 -19.21
CA THR A 253 -11.67 -18.50 -19.60
C THR A 253 -11.78 -17.15 -20.31
N GLU A 254 -12.20 -17.20 -21.57
CA GLU A 254 -12.34 -16.07 -22.48
C GLU A 254 -13.40 -15.07 -21.97
N ARG A 255 -12.95 -13.99 -21.33
CA ARG A 255 -13.83 -12.84 -21.07
C ARG A 255 -14.01 -12.09 -22.38
N LYS A 256 -15.10 -12.36 -23.10
CA LYS A 256 -15.53 -11.60 -24.29
C LYS A 256 -15.51 -10.10 -23.98
N ARG A 257 -14.67 -9.35 -24.71
CA ARG A 257 -14.66 -7.90 -24.67
C ARG A 257 -15.94 -7.40 -25.35
N LEU A 258 -16.78 -6.68 -24.61
CA LEU A 258 -18.02 -6.05 -25.12
C LEU A 258 -17.70 -5.13 -26.30
N SER A 259 -18.55 -5.17 -27.33
CA SER A 259 -18.39 -4.34 -28.52
C SER A 259 -18.55 -2.84 -28.15
N PRO A 260 -18.01 -1.93 -28.97
CA PRO A 260 -18.17 -0.48 -28.74
C PRO A 260 -19.64 -0.04 -28.59
N GLU A 261 -20.54 -0.61 -29.40
CA GLU A 261 -21.98 -0.32 -29.35
C GLU A 261 -22.63 -0.81 -28.04
N GLU A 262 -22.25 -1.98 -27.54
CA GLU A 262 -22.78 -2.51 -26.27
C GLU A 262 -22.31 -1.68 -25.07
N ARG A 263 -21.09 -1.15 -25.13
CA ARG A 263 -20.56 -0.24 -24.11
C ARG A 263 -21.28 1.09 -24.11
N GLU A 264 -21.61 1.61 -25.29
CA GLU A 264 -22.37 2.86 -25.43
C GLU A 264 -23.80 2.68 -24.95
N LYS A 265 -24.45 1.57 -25.31
CA LYS A 265 -25.80 1.22 -24.83
C LYS A 265 -25.85 1.12 -23.31
N ARG A 266 -24.90 0.40 -22.67
CA ARG A 266 -24.80 0.32 -21.19
C ARG A 266 -24.53 1.68 -20.53
N ARG A 267 -23.82 2.58 -21.22
CA ARG A 267 -23.51 3.92 -20.70
C ARG A 267 -24.73 4.84 -20.80
N ALA A 268 -25.50 4.73 -21.87
CA ALA A 268 -26.78 5.41 -22.04
C ALA A 268 -27.81 4.93 -21.02
N GLU A 269 -27.88 3.61 -20.79
CA GLU A 269 -28.81 3.00 -19.82
C GLU A 269 -28.48 3.42 -18.37
N ARG A 270 -27.18 3.48 -18.01
CA ARG A 270 -26.73 4.03 -16.71
C ARG A 270 -27.00 5.52 -16.55
N ARG A 271 -26.96 6.29 -17.64
CA ARG A 271 -27.27 7.72 -17.62
C ARG A 271 -28.78 7.94 -17.43
N ALA A 272 -29.60 7.17 -18.13
CA ALA A 272 -31.06 7.18 -17.98
C ALA A 272 -31.48 6.75 -16.57
N ALA A 273 -30.85 5.71 -15.99
CA ALA A 273 -31.11 5.29 -14.62
C ALA A 273 -30.73 6.35 -13.56
N ARG A 274 -29.70 7.17 -13.85
CA ARG A 274 -29.26 8.26 -12.96
C ARG A 274 -30.15 9.51 -13.09
N GLU A 275 -30.77 9.72 -14.25
CA GLU A 275 -31.74 10.79 -14.47
C GLU A 275 -33.15 10.41 -13.96
N ALA A 276 -33.48 9.11 -13.90
CA ALA A 276 -34.75 8.61 -13.38
C ALA A 276 -34.77 8.34 -11.87
N GLY A 277 -33.61 8.26 -11.21
CA GLY A 277 -33.48 7.87 -9.79
C GLY A 277 -32.75 8.90 -8.93
N GLY A 278 -33.46 9.93 -8.47
CA GLY A 278 -33.06 10.67 -7.28
C GLY A 278 -33.34 9.81 -6.04
N ALA A 279 -32.29 9.49 -5.29
CA ALA A 279 -32.30 8.84 -3.96
C ALA A 279 -33.17 7.57 -3.79
N GLY A 280 -32.54 6.41 -3.68
CA GLY A 280 -33.19 5.22 -3.12
C GLY A 280 -32.66 3.89 -3.65
N GLU A 281 -31.97 3.17 -2.77
CA GLU A 281 -31.90 1.70 -2.63
C GLU A 281 -31.66 0.83 -3.89
N ALA A 282 -30.49 0.18 -3.95
CA ALA A 282 -30.19 -0.85 -4.94
C ALA A 282 -30.74 -2.23 -4.50
N PRO A 283 -31.50 -2.96 -5.33
CA PRO A 283 -31.92 -4.32 -5.01
C PRO A 283 -30.75 -5.32 -5.18
N LYS A 284 -30.67 -6.29 -4.25
CA LYS A 284 -29.77 -7.46 -4.29
C LYS A 284 -30.05 -8.33 -5.53
N PRO A 285 -29.04 -8.99 -6.12
CA PRO A 285 -29.28 -10.05 -7.09
C PRO A 285 -29.71 -11.34 -6.38
N GLU A 286 -30.87 -11.87 -6.76
CA GLU A 286 -31.36 -13.18 -6.36
C GLU A 286 -30.45 -14.30 -6.91
N ALA A 287 -30.15 -15.27 -6.05
CA ALA A 287 -29.49 -16.50 -6.43
C ALA A 287 -30.49 -17.41 -7.15
N GLY A 288 -30.15 -17.82 -8.37
CA GLY A 288 -30.90 -18.82 -9.13
C GLY A 288 -30.92 -20.16 -8.40
N GLY A 289 -32.12 -20.64 -8.10
CA GLY A 289 -32.40 -21.99 -7.66
C GLY A 289 -33.08 -22.78 -8.78
N ASP A 290 -32.50 -23.91 -9.11
CA ASP A 290 -33.06 -25.03 -9.86
C ASP A 290 -32.18 -26.25 -9.52
N ALA A 291 -32.63 -27.49 -9.30
CA ALA A 291 -33.89 -28.11 -8.94
C ALA A 291 -33.58 -29.61 -8.70
N LYS A 292 -34.35 -30.28 -7.83
CA LYS A 292 -34.60 -31.75 -7.75
C LYS A 292 -33.43 -32.62 -7.25
N ASP A 293 -33.61 -33.69 -6.46
CA ASP A 293 -34.62 -34.75 -6.54
C ASP A 293 -34.67 -35.61 -5.24
N GLY A 294 -35.88 -35.96 -4.78
CA GLY A 294 -36.23 -37.24 -4.14
C GLY A 294 -35.84 -37.57 -2.68
N PRO A 295 -36.81 -37.85 -1.77
CA PRO A 295 -36.53 -38.52 -0.49
C PRO A 295 -36.42 -40.04 -0.69
N LYS A 296 -35.39 -40.66 -0.10
CA LYS A 296 -35.32 -42.11 0.08
C LYS A 296 -35.59 -42.46 1.53
N ASP A 297 -36.84 -42.83 1.79
CA ASP A 297 -37.20 -43.74 2.87
C ASP A 297 -36.43 -45.06 2.72
N ASN A 298 -35.77 -45.50 3.78
CA ASN A 298 -35.50 -46.92 3.98
C ASN A 298 -35.54 -47.23 5.48
N PRO A 299 -36.56 -47.96 5.97
CA PRO A 299 -36.59 -48.43 7.34
C PRO A 299 -35.83 -49.75 7.43
N ARG A 300 -35.06 -49.97 8.50
CA ARG A 300 -34.68 -51.32 8.99
C ARG A 300 -33.86 -51.21 10.27
N GLY A 301 -34.31 -51.94 11.29
CA GLY A 301 -33.47 -52.36 12.42
C GLY A 301 -34.04 -52.08 13.80
N ASP A 302 -35.26 -52.57 14.08
CA ASP A 302 -35.76 -52.74 15.44
C ASP A 302 -34.95 -53.87 16.10
N ALA A 303 -34.16 -53.53 17.11
CA ALA A 303 -33.48 -54.47 17.97
C ALA A 303 -34.24 -54.53 19.30
N GLY A 304 -35.07 -55.56 19.44
CA GLY A 304 -35.65 -55.93 20.72
C GLY A 304 -34.65 -56.71 21.56
N GLU A 305 -34.45 -56.29 22.80
CA GLU A 305 -34.11 -57.18 23.91
C GLU A 305 -34.55 -56.53 25.22
N ALA A 306 -35.67 -57.01 25.78
CA ALA A 306 -36.08 -56.72 27.14
C ALA A 306 -36.77 -57.95 27.74
N GLY A 307 -36.13 -58.50 28.77
CA GLY A 307 -36.77 -58.94 30.02
C GLY A 307 -37.69 -60.16 29.97
N GLY A 308 -37.14 -61.33 30.31
CA GLY A 308 -37.90 -62.43 30.88
C GLY A 308 -37.62 -62.54 32.38
N GLU A 309 -38.62 -62.22 33.21
CA GLU A 309 -38.75 -62.70 34.59
C GLU A 309 -39.50 -64.04 34.58
N GLY A 310 -39.02 -65.01 35.36
CA GLY A 310 -39.63 -66.34 35.53
C GLY A 310 -38.64 -67.39 35.98
#